data_AF-A0A8K0EBM9-F1
#
_entry.id   AF-A0A8K0EBM9-F1
#
_cell.length_a   1.000
_cell.length_b   1.000
_cell.length_c   1.000
_cell.angle_alpha   90.00
_cell.angle_beta   90.00
_cell.angle_gamma   90.00
#
_symmetry.space_group_name_H-M   'P 1'
#
loop_
_entity.id
_entity.type
_entity.pdbx_description
1 polymer ?
#
loop_
_entity_poly.entity_id
_entity_poly.type
_entity_poly.pdbx_seq_one_letter_code
_entity_poly.pdbx_strand_id
1 'polypeptide(L)'
;MEFQSLPNFRAVVAGKLYRSSTVDNVTPDDVEKLSNLGIKTIVDLRSVEEFNESSAPRLMDNTFQVVRVEVQDRKPQPPELRFSVKETGSYQDKRHYIVSCYNRHFFTGVLQRKPWYLKIYIILTMILAWLVDTALRTKMKYLKKAIVPIVLSKDQGILQWYKDMVDFSTGSMFAALKILSDPQNQPALVSCKYGKDRTAIIAALVQGILGRKKADIIEDYHKSEVWLCGILLAVHWFLHGGFGRDEGKYAGITD
;
A
#
# COMPACT_ATOMS: atom_id res chain seq x y z
N MET A 1 -18.74 9.92 -8.69
CA MET A 1 -18.23 9.05 -9.77
C MET A 1 -17.83 7.74 -9.13
N GLU A 2 -18.52 6.66 -9.44
CA GLU A 2 -18.21 5.33 -8.89
C GLU A 2 -17.41 4.52 -9.91
N PHE A 3 -16.42 3.81 -9.40
CA PHE A 3 -15.58 2.88 -10.15
C PHE A 3 -15.90 1.47 -9.69
N GLN A 4 -16.20 0.58 -10.63
CA GLN A 4 -16.53 -0.82 -10.30
C GLN A 4 -15.26 -1.62 -10.02
N SER A 5 -14.18 -1.32 -10.73
CA SER A 5 -12.91 -2.05 -10.70
C SER A 5 -11.82 -1.38 -9.85
N LEU A 6 -12.10 -0.19 -9.33
CA LEU A 6 -11.17 0.61 -8.51
C LEU A 6 -11.77 0.97 -7.15
N PRO A 7 -11.84 0.00 -6.21
CA PRO A 7 -12.43 0.23 -4.91
C PRO A 7 -11.68 1.31 -4.11
N ASN A 8 -12.39 1.89 -3.13
CA ASN A 8 -11.84 2.90 -2.22
C ASN A 8 -11.37 4.19 -2.94
N PHE A 9 -11.76 4.40 -4.21
CA PHE A 9 -11.44 5.60 -4.99
C PHE A 9 -12.16 6.84 -4.43
N ARG A 10 -11.41 7.92 -4.18
CA ARG A 10 -11.97 9.24 -3.84
C ARG A 10 -10.95 10.37 -3.97
N ALA A 11 -11.44 11.61 -4.00
CA ALA A 11 -10.59 12.80 -3.91
C ALA A 11 -10.16 13.07 -2.46
N VAL A 12 -8.86 13.28 -2.25
CA VAL A 12 -8.28 13.82 -1.01
C VAL A 12 -8.20 15.35 -1.10
N VAL A 13 -7.74 15.84 -2.25
CA VAL A 13 -7.73 17.26 -2.61
C VAL A 13 -8.38 17.36 -3.98
N ALA A 14 -9.56 17.97 -4.04
CA ALA A 14 -10.35 18.06 -5.26
C ALA A 14 -9.52 18.60 -6.43
N GLY A 15 -9.53 17.89 -7.55
CA GLY A 15 -8.80 18.27 -8.76
C GLY A 15 -7.27 18.16 -8.68
N LYS A 16 -6.69 17.72 -7.55
CA LYS A 16 -5.21 17.63 -7.39
C LYS A 16 -4.73 16.27 -6.91
N LEU A 17 -5.41 15.66 -5.95
CA LEU A 17 -4.98 14.41 -5.33
C LEU A 17 -6.18 13.48 -5.11
N TYR A 18 -6.06 12.28 -5.66
CA TYR A 18 -6.97 11.17 -5.48
C TYR A 18 -6.26 10.02 -4.77
N ARG A 19 -7.04 9.13 -4.15
CA ARG A 19 -6.56 7.89 -3.54
C ARG A 19 -7.43 6.71 -3.95
N SER A 20 -6.86 5.52 -4.03
CA SER A 20 -7.59 4.27 -4.33
C SER A 20 -6.86 3.01 -3.86
N SER A 21 -7.47 1.84 -4.07
CA SER A 21 -6.76 0.55 -4.12
C SER A 21 -5.82 0.45 -5.33
N THR A 22 -5.21 -0.72 -5.51
CA THR A 22 -4.41 -1.04 -6.70
C THR A 22 -5.19 -0.80 -8.00
N VAL A 23 -4.46 -0.34 -9.03
CA VAL A 23 -4.97 -0.05 -10.38
C VAL A 23 -4.79 -1.23 -11.35
N ASP A 24 -4.33 -2.37 -10.86
CA ASP A 24 -3.96 -3.51 -11.71
C ASP A 24 -5.15 -4.11 -12.48
N ASN A 25 -6.34 -4.15 -11.84
CA ASN A 25 -7.54 -4.81 -12.33
C ASN A 25 -8.54 -3.83 -12.96
N VAL A 26 -8.11 -2.62 -13.31
CA VAL A 26 -9.02 -1.61 -13.84
C VAL A 26 -9.59 -2.06 -15.19
N THR A 27 -10.91 -1.97 -15.35
CA THR A 27 -11.62 -2.31 -16.60
C THR A 27 -11.44 -1.21 -17.65
N PRO A 28 -11.58 -1.52 -18.95
CA PRO A 28 -11.49 -0.50 -20.02
C PRO A 28 -12.38 0.73 -19.77
N ASP A 29 -13.63 0.53 -19.32
CA ASP A 29 -14.56 1.62 -19.01
C ASP A 29 -14.05 2.52 -17.88
N ASP A 30 -13.44 1.94 -16.84
CA ASP A 30 -12.89 2.68 -15.72
C ASP A 30 -11.55 3.36 -16.09
N VAL A 31 -10.80 2.83 -17.07
CA VAL A 31 -9.62 3.52 -17.66
C VAL A 31 -10.05 4.81 -18.35
N GLU A 32 -11.16 4.80 -19.10
CA GLU A 32 -11.68 6.00 -19.77
C GLU A 32 -12.12 7.06 -18.74
N LYS A 33 -12.85 6.65 -17.70
CA LYS A 33 -13.22 7.54 -16.59
C LYS A 33 -11.99 8.15 -15.89
N LEU A 34 -10.94 7.37 -15.63
CA LEU A 34 -9.69 7.87 -15.03
C LEU A 34 -8.94 8.82 -15.97
N SER A 35 -9.02 8.58 -17.28
CA SER A 35 -8.46 9.46 -18.30
C SER A 35 -9.18 10.81 -18.34
N ASN A 36 -10.52 10.80 -18.21
CA ASN A 36 -11.35 12.02 -18.16
C ASN A 36 -11.10 12.87 -16.90
N LEU A 37 -10.62 12.27 -15.80
CA LEU A 37 -10.18 13.01 -14.62
C LEU A 37 -8.83 13.72 -14.81
N GLY A 38 -8.14 13.48 -15.94
CA GLY A 38 -6.87 14.12 -16.28
C GLY A 38 -5.70 13.67 -15.41
N ILE A 39 -5.78 12.49 -14.78
CA ILE A 39 -4.70 11.99 -13.92
C ILE A 39 -3.40 11.88 -14.72
N LYS A 40 -2.35 12.55 -14.25
CA LYS A 40 -1.01 12.59 -14.87
C LYS A 40 -0.04 11.65 -14.21
N THR A 41 -0.24 11.35 -12.94
CA THR A 41 0.71 10.55 -12.17
C THR A 41 0.01 9.57 -11.25
N ILE A 42 0.52 8.35 -11.20
CA ILE A 42 0.14 7.33 -10.21
C ILE A 42 1.35 7.13 -9.29
N VAL A 43 1.14 7.22 -7.97
CA VAL A 43 2.13 6.92 -6.95
C VAL A 43 1.70 5.65 -6.23
N ASP A 44 2.34 4.54 -6.55
CA ASP A 44 2.07 3.23 -5.97
C ASP A 44 3.03 2.94 -4.82
N LEU A 45 2.46 2.75 -3.63
CA LEU A 45 3.19 2.52 -2.38
C LEU A 45 3.48 1.03 -2.11
N ARG A 46 3.16 0.15 -3.07
CA ARG A 46 3.47 -1.27 -3.00
C ARG A 46 4.96 -1.54 -3.16
N SER A 47 5.41 -2.66 -2.59
CA SER A 47 6.75 -3.17 -2.92
C SER A 47 6.79 -3.68 -4.37
N VAL A 48 7.99 -3.81 -4.92
CA VAL A 48 8.18 -4.36 -6.27
C VAL A 48 7.65 -5.80 -6.36
N GLU A 49 7.76 -6.56 -5.27
CA GLU A 49 7.22 -7.92 -5.15
C GLU A 49 5.69 -7.89 -5.18
N GLU A 50 5.05 -7.06 -4.35
CA GLU A 50 3.58 -6.90 -4.36
C GLU A 50 3.06 -6.42 -5.72
N PHE A 51 3.83 -5.56 -6.41
CA PHE A 51 3.53 -5.12 -7.76
C PHE A 51 3.63 -6.29 -8.75
N ASN A 52 4.67 -7.13 -8.68
CA ASN A 52 4.86 -8.24 -9.61
C ASN A 52 4.01 -9.48 -9.30
N GLU A 53 3.49 -9.64 -8.07
CA GLU A 53 2.61 -10.76 -7.68
C GLU A 53 1.28 -10.79 -8.44
N SER A 54 0.82 -9.64 -8.92
CA SER A 54 -0.45 -9.51 -9.65
C SER A 54 -0.33 -10.04 -11.08
N SER A 55 -1.14 -11.03 -11.43
CA SER A 55 -1.26 -11.55 -12.82
C SER A 55 -2.28 -10.79 -13.66
N ALA A 56 -2.74 -9.63 -13.16
CA ALA A 56 -3.75 -8.79 -13.81
C ALA A 56 -3.25 -8.19 -15.14
N PRO A 57 -4.17 -7.80 -16.03
CA PRO A 57 -3.84 -7.24 -17.35
C PRO A 57 -3.16 -5.86 -17.31
N ARG A 58 -3.27 -5.10 -16.20
CA ARG A 58 -2.62 -3.79 -15.98
C ARG A 58 -2.76 -2.82 -17.16
N LEU A 59 -4.00 -2.58 -17.58
CA LEU A 59 -4.30 -1.71 -18.72
C LEU A 59 -3.69 -0.30 -18.58
N MET A 60 -3.46 0.17 -17.36
CA MET A 60 -2.82 1.45 -17.08
C MET A 60 -1.35 1.53 -17.50
N ASP A 61 -0.63 0.41 -17.59
CA ASP A 61 0.78 0.43 -18.00
C ASP A 61 0.93 0.80 -19.48
N ASN A 62 -0.16 0.76 -20.27
CA ASN A 62 -0.20 1.27 -21.65
C ASN A 62 -0.25 2.81 -21.73
N THR A 63 -0.67 3.48 -20.65
CA THR A 63 -0.91 4.93 -20.59
C THR A 63 0.03 5.63 -19.62
N PHE A 64 0.69 4.88 -18.73
CA PHE A 64 1.62 5.42 -17.75
C PHE A 64 2.95 4.68 -17.83
N GLN A 65 4.04 5.44 -17.98
CA GLN A 65 5.38 4.86 -17.93
C GLN A 65 5.73 4.48 -16.49
N VAL A 66 6.06 3.21 -16.27
CA VAL A 66 6.43 2.70 -14.94
C VAL A 66 7.85 3.12 -14.57
N VAL A 67 7.97 3.89 -13.49
CA VAL A 67 9.23 4.42 -12.95
C VAL A 67 9.43 3.88 -11.54
N ARG A 68 10.52 3.17 -11.30
CA ARG A 68 10.90 2.74 -9.96
C ARG A 68 11.63 3.86 -9.25
N VAL A 69 11.26 4.10 -8.00
CA VAL A 69 11.90 5.12 -7.16
C VAL A 69 12.69 4.40 -6.08
N GLU A 70 14.01 4.47 -6.19
CA GLU A 70 14.93 4.02 -5.17
C GLU A 70 15.24 5.16 -4.23
N VAL A 71 14.98 4.93 -2.95
CA VAL A 71 15.23 5.90 -1.89
C VAL A 71 16.50 5.52 -1.15
N GLN A 72 17.48 6.43 -1.15
CA GLN A 72 18.69 6.30 -0.36
C GLN A 72 18.60 7.21 0.86
N ASP A 73 18.25 6.62 2.01
CA ASP A 73 18.24 7.33 3.29
C ASP A 73 19.67 7.62 3.74
N ARG A 74 20.06 8.90 3.72
CA ARG A 74 21.36 9.39 4.20
C ARG A 74 21.20 10.32 5.39
N LYS A 75 20.79 9.82 6.55
CA LYS A 75 20.69 10.68 7.75
C LYS A 75 22.08 11.25 8.10
N PRO A 76 22.22 12.57 8.33
CA PRO A 76 21.17 13.57 8.57
C PRO A 76 20.64 14.32 7.32
N GLN A 77 21.19 14.07 6.13
CA GLN A 77 20.75 14.72 4.89
C GLN A 77 19.37 14.23 4.42
N PRO A 78 18.63 15.05 3.63
CA PRO A 78 17.42 14.60 2.96
C PRO A 78 17.72 13.36 2.09
N PRO A 79 16.78 12.42 1.99
CA PRO A 79 16.98 11.21 1.22
C PRO A 79 17.19 11.54 -0.28
N GLU A 80 18.17 10.88 -0.89
CA GLU A 80 18.45 11.01 -2.32
C GLU A 80 17.50 10.08 -3.08
N LEU A 81 16.82 10.60 -4.11
CA LEU A 81 15.88 9.84 -4.93
C LEU A 81 16.53 9.48 -6.26
N ARG A 82 16.56 8.19 -6.59
CA ARG A 82 16.99 7.69 -7.89
C ARG A 82 15.81 7.10 -8.64
N PHE A 83 15.65 7.52 -9.88
CA PHE A 83 14.56 7.09 -10.75
C PHE A 83 15.11 6.10 -11.77
N SER A 84 14.67 4.86 -11.72
CA SER A 84 15.00 3.83 -12.71
C SER A 84 13.77 3.52 -13.56
N VAL A 85 13.87 3.81 -14.85
CA VAL A 85 12.81 3.54 -15.82
C VAL A 85 12.92 2.08 -16.27
N LYS A 86 11.82 1.33 -16.22
CA LYS A 86 11.76 0.01 -16.85
C LYS A 86 11.51 0.23 -18.36
N GLU A 87 12.33 -0.39 -19.20
CA GLU A 87 12.52 -0.17 -20.65
C GLU A 87 11.44 0.54 -21.49
N THR A 88 11.99 1.30 -22.44
CA THR A 88 11.49 2.17 -23.50
C THR A 88 10.21 1.71 -24.24
N GLY A 89 9.07 2.22 -23.80
CA GLY A 89 7.91 2.47 -24.65
C GLY A 89 7.78 3.97 -24.94
N SER A 90 7.15 4.32 -26.06
CA SER A 90 6.88 5.68 -26.58
C SER A 90 6.79 6.79 -25.51
N TYR A 91 7.30 7.98 -25.83
CA TYR A 91 7.30 9.21 -25.02
C TYR A 91 5.90 9.45 -24.40
N GLN A 92 5.67 8.93 -23.19
CA GLN A 92 4.41 9.08 -22.46
C GLN A 92 4.61 10.17 -21.42
N ASP A 93 3.77 11.21 -21.49
CA ASP A 93 3.80 12.35 -20.56
C ASP A 93 3.40 11.94 -19.12
N LYS A 94 2.75 10.78 -18.98
CA LYS A 94 2.22 10.29 -17.71
C LYS A 94 3.12 9.23 -17.08
N ARG A 95 3.26 9.29 -15.75
CA ARG A 95 4.19 8.43 -14.98
C ARG A 95 3.51 7.63 -13.88
N HIS A 96 3.91 6.37 -13.72
CA HIS A 96 3.50 5.47 -12.65
C HIS A 96 4.72 5.17 -11.77
N TYR A 97 4.85 5.90 -10.67
CA TYR A 97 5.96 5.77 -9.74
C TYR A 97 5.71 4.64 -8.74
N ILE A 98 6.65 3.70 -8.65
CA ILE A 98 6.66 2.67 -7.61
C ILE A 98 7.58 3.15 -6.49
N VAL A 99 7.00 3.46 -5.34
CA VAL A 99 7.67 3.95 -4.13
C VAL A 99 7.45 2.95 -3.00
N SER A 100 8.33 1.96 -2.88
CA SER A 100 8.13 0.89 -1.89
C SER A 100 8.16 1.43 -0.45
N CYS A 101 7.05 1.34 0.28
CA CYS A 101 7.03 1.62 1.72
C CYS A 101 7.83 0.57 2.52
N TYR A 102 7.81 -0.69 2.09
CA TYR A 102 8.50 -1.77 2.77
C TYR A 102 9.81 -2.08 2.06
N ASN A 103 10.90 -1.55 2.58
CA ASN A 103 12.25 -1.82 2.11
C ASN A 103 13.01 -2.68 3.14
N ARG A 104 14.22 -3.11 2.78
CA ARG A 104 15.09 -3.84 3.71
C ARG A 104 15.33 -3.06 5.01
N HIS A 105 15.40 -1.73 4.93
CA HIS A 105 15.60 -0.86 6.09
C HIS A 105 14.46 -1.00 7.12
N PHE A 106 13.21 -1.03 6.67
CA PHE A 106 12.03 -1.28 7.50
C PHE A 106 12.17 -2.56 8.32
N PHE A 107 12.44 -3.70 7.67
CA PHE A 107 12.56 -4.98 8.37
C PHE A 107 13.75 -5.00 9.32
N THR A 108 14.91 -4.45 8.92
CA THR A 108 16.07 -4.38 9.82
C THR A 108 15.80 -3.49 11.03
N GLY A 109 15.07 -2.38 10.87
CA GLY A 109 14.72 -1.48 11.96
C GLY A 109 13.76 -2.13 12.97
N VAL A 110 12.71 -2.79 12.48
CA VAL A 110 11.77 -3.55 13.32
C VAL A 110 12.50 -4.65 14.10
N LEU A 111 13.39 -5.39 13.44
CA LEU A 111 14.19 -6.43 14.09
C LEU A 111 15.15 -5.87 15.14
N GLN A 112 15.79 -4.73 14.89
CA GLN A 112 16.74 -4.11 15.83
C GLN A 112 16.09 -3.73 17.16
N ARG A 113 14.82 -3.29 17.15
CA ARG A 113 14.04 -2.95 18.37
C ARG A 113 13.75 -4.15 19.26
N LYS A 114 13.76 -5.38 18.72
CA LYS A 114 13.46 -6.58 19.52
C LYS A 114 14.65 -6.95 20.43
N PRO A 115 14.39 -7.46 21.64
CA PRO A 115 15.44 -7.99 22.50
C PRO A 115 16.15 -9.18 21.84
N TRP A 116 17.40 -9.42 22.26
CA TRP A 116 18.29 -10.38 21.62
C TRP A 116 17.75 -11.82 21.58
N TYR A 117 17.03 -12.26 22.61
CA TYR A 117 16.46 -13.61 22.65
C TYR A 117 15.35 -13.82 21.61
N LEU A 118 14.52 -12.80 21.36
CA LEU A 118 13.53 -12.84 20.27
C LEU A 118 14.22 -12.86 18.91
N LYS A 119 15.34 -12.16 18.74
CA LYS A 119 16.14 -12.22 17.49
C LYS A 119 16.61 -13.64 17.21
N ILE A 120 17.10 -14.36 18.23
CA ILE A 120 17.51 -15.76 18.09
C ILE A 120 16.32 -16.64 17.70
N TYR A 121 15.19 -16.52 18.41
CA TYR A 121 13.97 -17.27 18.08
C TYR A 121 13.52 -17.01 16.64
N ILE A 122 13.53 -15.75 16.20
CA ILE A 122 13.20 -15.34 14.84
C ILE A 122 14.15 -15.99 13.82
N ILE A 123 15.46 -15.97 14.07
CA ILE A 123 16.43 -16.61 13.19
C ILE A 123 16.17 -18.12 13.09
N LEU A 124 15.94 -18.80 14.22
CA LEU A 124 15.64 -20.23 14.24
C LEU A 124 14.35 -20.57 13.49
N THR A 125 13.28 -19.81 13.70
CA THR A 125 12.01 -20.00 12.97
C THR A 125 12.14 -19.72 11.48
N MET A 126 12.93 -18.72 11.08
CA MET A 126 13.22 -18.42 9.68
C MET A 126 14.03 -19.53 9.01
N ILE A 127 15.04 -20.08 9.69
CA ILE A 127 15.82 -21.23 9.20
C ILE A 127 14.91 -22.45 9.05
N LEU A 128 14.09 -22.75 10.05
CA LEU A 128 13.15 -23.87 9.99
C LEU A 128 12.13 -23.70 8.85
N ALA A 129 11.53 -22.51 8.71
CA ALA A 129 10.60 -22.21 7.64
C ALA A 129 11.26 -22.35 6.26
N TRP A 130 12.50 -21.88 6.12
CA TRP A 130 13.28 -22.03 4.89
C TRP A 130 13.56 -23.50 4.56
N LEU A 131 13.96 -24.32 5.55
CA LEU A 131 14.16 -25.76 5.36
C LEU A 131 12.88 -26.45 4.90
N VAL A 132 11.74 -26.11 5.50
CA VAL A 132 10.42 -26.63 5.12
C VAL A 132 10.03 -26.20 3.71
N ASP A 133 10.24 -24.92 3.35
CA ASP A 133 9.97 -24.42 2.00
C ASP A 133 10.83 -25.11 0.94
N THR A 134 12.11 -25.35 1.23
CA THR A 134 13.05 -26.08 0.36
C THR A 134 12.65 -27.56 0.22
N ALA A 135 12.31 -28.22 1.33
CA ALA A 135 11.89 -29.62 1.33
C ALA A 135 10.58 -29.84 0.58
N LEU A 136 9.59 -28.95 0.79
CA LEU A 136 8.26 -29.06 0.18
C LEU A 136 8.15 -28.33 -1.18
N ARG A 137 9.21 -27.66 -1.65
CA ARG A 137 9.24 -26.83 -2.87
C ARG A 137 8.09 -25.81 -2.94
N THR A 138 7.73 -25.20 -1.81
CA THR A 138 6.50 -24.38 -1.67
C THR A 138 6.68 -22.89 -2.02
N LYS A 139 7.76 -22.52 -2.73
CA LYS A 139 8.04 -21.14 -3.16
C LYS A 139 7.92 -20.10 -2.02
N MET A 140 8.57 -20.36 -0.88
CA MET A 140 8.70 -19.42 0.26
C MET A 140 7.38 -19.14 1.01
N LYS A 141 6.40 -20.05 0.94
CA LYS A 141 5.09 -19.90 1.58
C LYS A 141 5.22 -19.84 3.10
N TYR A 142 6.03 -20.72 3.69
CA TYR A 142 6.21 -20.79 5.13
C TYR A 142 7.09 -19.66 5.65
N LEU A 143 8.10 -19.26 4.87
CA LEU A 143 8.93 -18.12 5.20
C LEU A 143 8.12 -16.82 5.26
N LYS A 144 7.24 -16.58 4.27
CA LYS A 144 6.31 -15.43 4.31
C LYS A 144 5.40 -15.47 5.54
N LYS A 145 4.90 -16.65 5.92
CA LYS A 145 4.10 -16.82 7.15
C LYS A 145 4.90 -16.54 8.42
N ALA A 146 6.17 -16.93 8.47
CA ALA A 146 7.04 -16.68 9.61
C ALA A 146 7.36 -15.19 9.81
N ILE A 147 7.33 -14.38 8.74
CA ILE A 147 7.56 -12.93 8.82
C ILE A 147 6.40 -12.18 9.50
N VAL A 148 5.16 -12.66 9.33
CA VAL A 148 3.96 -12.00 9.90
C VAL A 148 4.08 -11.76 11.41
N PRO A 149 4.37 -12.76 12.27
CA PRO A 149 4.50 -12.55 13.71
C PRO A 149 5.74 -11.74 14.12
N ILE A 150 6.75 -11.62 13.25
CA ILE A 150 7.92 -10.75 13.47
C ILE A 150 7.50 -9.29 13.44
N VAL A 151 6.69 -8.95 12.43
CA VAL A 151 6.24 -7.57 12.17
C VAL A 151 5.03 -7.21 13.03
N LEU A 152 4.04 -8.10 13.11
CA LEU A 152 2.85 -7.96 13.94
C LEU A 152 3.08 -8.76 15.23
N SER A 153 3.86 -8.18 16.15
CA SER A 153 4.08 -8.84 17.42
C SER A 153 2.81 -8.76 18.27
N LYS A 154 2.40 -9.91 18.81
CA LYS A 154 1.13 -10.13 19.52
C LYS A 154 0.93 -9.18 20.72
N ASP A 155 2.01 -8.64 21.23
CA ASP A 155 2.13 -7.74 22.39
C ASP A 155 1.98 -6.24 22.05
N GLN A 156 2.33 -5.81 20.83
CA GLN A 156 2.36 -4.38 20.47
C GLN A 156 1.23 -3.95 19.52
N GLY A 157 0.53 -4.92 18.93
CA GLY A 157 -0.68 -4.70 18.15
C GLY A 157 -0.48 -3.87 16.87
N ILE A 158 -1.60 -3.49 16.26
CA ILE A 158 -1.63 -2.76 14.98
C ILE A 158 -1.08 -1.33 15.13
N LEU A 159 -1.29 -0.69 16.29
CA LEU A 159 -0.84 0.68 16.52
C LEU A 159 0.68 0.82 16.40
N GLN A 160 1.43 -0.12 16.98
CA GLN A 160 2.89 -0.07 16.88
C GLN A 160 3.36 -0.28 15.44
N TRP A 161 2.68 -1.16 14.70
CA TRP A 161 2.98 -1.36 13.28
C TRP A 161 2.81 -0.07 12.46
N TYR A 162 1.77 0.72 12.73
CA TYR A 162 1.61 2.05 12.12
C TYR A 162 2.74 3.01 12.49
N LYS A 163 3.20 3.02 13.75
CA LYS A 163 4.36 3.83 14.17
C LYS A 163 5.63 3.40 13.45
N ASP A 164 5.91 2.10 13.42
CA ASP A 164 7.08 1.55 12.74
C ASP A 164 7.06 1.87 11.24
N MET A 165 5.88 1.88 10.61
CA MET A 165 5.71 2.29 9.22
C MET A 165 6.14 3.74 8.99
N VAL A 166 5.77 4.66 9.88
CA VAL A 166 6.19 6.06 9.77
C VAL A 166 7.68 6.23 10.08
N ASP A 167 8.17 5.58 11.13
CA ASP A 167 9.54 5.69 11.61
C ASP A 167 10.58 5.16 10.61
N PHE A 168 10.27 4.04 9.95
CA PHE A 168 11.22 3.36 9.07
C PHE A 168 10.96 3.55 7.58
N SER A 169 9.77 3.98 7.18
CA SER A 169 9.46 4.31 5.77
C SER A 169 9.49 5.82 5.50
N THR A 170 10.13 6.61 6.36
CA THR A 170 10.22 8.08 6.22
C THR A 170 10.76 8.51 4.86
N GLY A 171 11.79 7.82 4.34
CA GLY A 171 12.34 8.09 3.02
C GLY A 171 11.32 7.89 1.90
N SER A 172 10.57 6.78 1.94
CA SER A 172 9.51 6.48 0.98
C SER A 172 8.36 7.48 1.06
N MET A 173 7.98 7.90 2.28
CA MET A 173 6.96 8.94 2.48
C MET A 173 7.44 10.29 1.93
N PHE A 174 8.70 10.65 2.16
CA PHE A 174 9.30 11.84 1.58
C PHE A 174 9.30 11.78 0.05
N ALA A 175 9.69 10.65 -0.55
CA ALA A 175 9.69 10.47 -1.99
C ALA A 175 8.30 10.67 -2.59
N ALA A 176 7.28 10.04 -2.00
CA ALA A 176 5.90 10.21 -2.41
C ALA A 176 5.45 11.67 -2.31
N LEU A 177 5.67 12.33 -1.16
CA LEU A 177 5.32 13.74 -0.97
C LEU A 177 6.06 14.66 -1.94
N LYS A 178 7.34 14.39 -2.22
CA LYS A 178 8.14 15.17 -3.17
C LYS A 178 7.57 15.07 -4.59
N ILE A 179 7.21 13.87 -5.03
CA ILE A 179 6.57 13.64 -6.34
C ILE A 179 5.21 14.37 -6.41
N LEU A 180 4.39 14.25 -5.36
CA LEU A 180 3.07 14.88 -5.29
C LEU A 180 3.13 16.41 -5.20
N SER A 181 4.22 16.96 -4.67
CA SER A 181 4.41 18.42 -4.54
C SER A 181 4.67 19.13 -5.86
N ASP A 182 5.11 18.40 -6.90
CA ASP A 182 5.38 18.96 -8.23
C ASP A 182 4.06 19.20 -8.99
N PRO A 183 3.75 20.44 -9.41
CA PRO A 183 2.56 20.75 -10.20
C PRO A 183 2.46 19.97 -11.51
N GLN A 184 3.58 19.55 -12.11
CA GLN A 184 3.57 18.76 -13.35
C GLN A 184 2.98 17.37 -13.14
N ASN A 185 3.06 16.83 -11.93
CA ASN A 185 2.55 15.50 -11.58
C ASN A 185 1.07 15.55 -11.13
N GLN A 186 0.45 16.73 -11.07
CA GLN A 186 -0.94 16.90 -10.65
C GLN A 186 -1.89 17.02 -11.86
N PRO A 187 -3.09 16.42 -11.82
CA PRO A 187 -3.66 15.62 -10.74
C PRO A 187 -3.01 14.23 -10.58
N ALA A 188 -2.80 13.81 -9.33
CA ALA A 188 -2.14 12.56 -8.99
C ALA A 188 -3.09 11.56 -8.29
N LEU A 189 -2.84 10.26 -8.47
CA LEU A 189 -3.50 9.16 -7.77
C LEU A 189 -2.50 8.43 -6.88
N VAL A 190 -2.78 8.32 -5.58
CA VAL A 190 -1.97 7.51 -4.66
C VAL A 190 -2.66 6.17 -4.40
N SER A 191 -1.94 5.08 -4.59
CA SER A 191 -2.45 3.73 -4.42
C SER A 191 -1.53 2.88 -3.54
N CYS A 192 -2.08 1.80 -2.99
CA CYS A 192 -1.30 0.68 -2.46
C CYS A 192 -2.06 -0.61 -2.82
N LYS A 193 -2.05 -1.66 -1.99
CA LYS A 193 -2.86 -2.86 -2.25
C LYS A 193 -4.37 -2.58 -2.13
N TYR A 194 -4.81 -2.15 -0.96
CA TYR A 194 -6.24 -1.90 -0.66
C TYR A 194 -6.59 -0.41 -0.50
N GLY A 195 -5.59 0.47 -0.56
CA GLY A 195 -5.79 1.90 -0.37
C GLY A 195 -6.11 2.31 1.07
N LYS A 196 -5.91 1.44 2.07
CA LYS A 196 -6.19 1.73 3.48
C LYS A 196 -4.96 2.22 4.24
N ASP A 197 -3.98 1.36 4.53
CA ASP A 197 -2.93 1.70 5.51
C ASP A 197 -1.91 2.71 4.96
N ARG A 198 -1.06 2.27 4.02
CA ARG A 198 0.01 3.10 3.42
C ARG A 198 -0.53 4.34 2.73
N THR A 199 -1.58 4.18 1.94
CA THR A 199 -2.24 5.27 1.23
C THR A 199 -2.89 6.27 2.18
N ALA A 200 -3.50 5.82 3.30
CA ALA A 200 -4.07 6.76 4.25
C ALA A 200 -3.01 7.57 4.98
N ILE A 201 -1.84 6.99 5.29
CA ILE A 201 -0.77 7.75 5.93
C ILE A 201 -0.34 8.90 5.02
N ILE A 202 -0.13 8.66 3.72
CA ILE A 202 0.20 9.74 2.77
C ILE A 202 -0.95 10.74 2.66
N ALA A 203 -2.20 10.29 2.55
CA ALA A 203 -3.36 11.19 2.47
C ALA A 203 -3.50 12.05 3.74
N ALA A 204 -3.25 11.48 4.92
CA ALA A 204 -3.30 12.18 6.20
C ALA A 204 -2.16 13.18 6.33
N LEU A 205 -0.93 12.83 5.90
CA LEU A 205 0.20 13.75 5.86
C LEU A 205 -0.08 14.94 4.95
N VAL A 206 -0.59 14.72 3.74
CA VAL A 206 -0.95 15.80 2.81
C VAL A 206 -2.04 16.70 3.41
N GLN A 207 -3.11 16.14 3.96
CA GLN A 207 -4.17 16.93 4.58
C GLN A 207 -3.68 17.71 5.80
N GLY A 208 -2.79 17.13 6.60
CA GLY A 208 -2.15 17.80 7.74
C GLY A 208 -1.25 18.95 7.32
N ILE A 209 -0.45 18.78 6.26
CA ILE A 209 0.39 19.85 5.67
C ILE A 209 -0.48 21.00 5.15
N LEU A 210 -1.65 20.69 4.57
CA LEU A 210 -2.63 21.67 4.11
C LEU A 210 -3.46 22.31 5.24
N GLY A 211 -3.17 21.99 6.50
CA GLY A 211 -3.82 22.59 7.67
C GLY A 211 -5.26 22.13 7.90
N ARG A 212 -5.68 20.98 7.36
CA ARG A 212 -7.02 20.43 7.63
C ARG A 212 -7.16 20.02 9.09
N LYS A 213 -8.39 20.08 9.61
CA LYS A 213 -8.68 19.68 10.99
C LYS A 213 -8.45 18.18 11.14
N LYS A 214 -7.95 17.77 12.31
CA LYS A 214 -7.72 16.36 12.64
C LYS A 214 -8.99 15.51 12.47
N ALA A 215 -10.16 16.05 12.82
CA ALA A 215 -11.45 15.38 12.65
C ALA A 215 -11.72 15.02 11.19
N ASP A 216 -11.48 15.94 10.26
CA ASP A 216 -11.68 15.71 8.82
C ASP A 216 -10.75 14.63 8.27
N ILE A 217 -9.50 14.59 8.76
CA ILE A 217 -8.50 13.59 8.38
C ILE A 217 -8.92 12.20 8.87
N ILE A 218 -9.40 12.13 10.12
CA ILE A 218 -9.92 10.90 10.71
C ILE A 218 -11.16 10.43 9.94
N GLU A 219 -12.05 11.34 9.57
CA GLU A 219 -13.24 11.03 8.78
C GLU A 219 -12.87 10.49 7.38
N ASP A 220 -11.90 11.10 6.68
CA ASP A 220 -11.40 10.55 5.42
C ASP A 220 -10.81 9.14 5.59
N TYR A 221 -10.14 8.86 6.72
CA TYR A 221 -9.63 7.53 7.02
C TYR A 221 -10.76 6.50 7.19
N HIS A 222 -11.79 6.82 7.99
CA HIS A 222 -12.90 5.91 8.30
C HIS A 222 -13.69 5.49 7.06
N LYS A 223 -13.75 6.33 6.02
CA LYS A 223 -14.36 5.98 4.73
C LYS A 223 -13.74 4.75 4.06
N SER A 224 -12.51 4.38 4.42
CA SER A 224 -11.89 3.14 3.94
C SER A 224 -12.39 1.86 4.64
N GLU A 225 -13.12 1.96 5.75
CA GLU A 225 -13.66 0.81 6.46
C GLU A 225 -14.86 0.19 5.75
N VAL A 226 -15.71 1.03 5.14
CA VAL A 226 -16.88 0.61 4.36
C VAL A 226 -16.49 -0.41 3.29
N TRP A 227 -15.34 -0.19 2.63
CA TRP A 227 -14.81 -1.07 1.58
C TRP A 227 -14.19 -2.37 2.10
N LEU A 228 -13.75 -2.39 3.36
CA LEU A 228 -13.24 -3.61 3.98
C LEU A 228 -14.35 -4.57 4.37
N CYS A 229 -15.59 -4.10 4.56
CA CYS A 229 -16.70 -4.95 4.98
C CYS A 229 -16.92 -6.11 3.99
N GLY A 230 -16.80 -5.85 2.67
CA GLY A 230 -16.84 -6.90 1.65
C GLY A 230 -15.65 -7.89 1.70
N ILE A 231 -14.46 -7.41 2.05
CA ILE A 231 -13.25 -8.26 2.19
C ILE A 231 -13.31 -9.07 3.49
N LEU A 232 -13.77 -8.49 4.59
CA LEU A 232 -14.00 -9.16 5.86
C LEU A 232 -15.08 -10.22 5.73
N LEU A 233 -16.16 -9.95 4.98
CA LEU A 233 -17.17 -10.95 4.62
C LEU A 233 -16.57 -12.08 3.80
N ALA A 234 -15.70 -11.79 2.82
CA ALA A 234 -15.02 -12.83 2.02
C ALA A 234 -14.02 -13.66 2.85
N VAL A 235 -13.27 -13.03 3.76
CA VAL A 235 -12.33 -13.70 4.68
C VAL A 235 -13.10 -14.52 5.71
N HIS A 236 -14.19 -13.99 6.27
CA HIS A 236 -15.08 -14.71 7.17
C HIS A 236 -15.73 -15.90 6.45
N TRP A 237 -16.21 -15.73 5.22
CA TRP A 237 -16.75 -16.79 4.37
C TRP A 237 -15.70 -17.88 4.08
N PHE A 238 -14.45 -17.49 3.81
CA PHE A 238 -13.34 -18.42 3.57
C PHE A 238 -12.90 -19.16 4.83
N LEU A 239 -12.95 -18.51 5.99
CA LEU A 239 -12.57 -19.09 7.28
C LEU A 239 -13.67 -19.94 7.92
N HIS A 240 -14.94 -19.59 7.70
CA HIS A 240 -16.09 -20.25 8.31
C HIS A 240 -16.92 -21.09 7.35
N GLY A 241 -16.54 -21.16 6.07
CA GLY A 241 -17.15 -22.06 5.08
C GLY A 241 -18.65 -21.86 4.96
N GLY A 242 -19.07 -20.87 4.17
CA GLY A 242 -20.44 -20.76 3.66
C GLY A 242 -21.58 -20.91 4.68
N PHE A 243 -22.10 -19.77 5.15
CA PHE A 243 -23.43 -19.60 5.77
C PHE A 243 -23.95 -20.75 6.66
N GLY A 244 -23.66 -20.64 7.95
CA GLY A 244 -24.37 -21.37 9.00
C GLY A 244 -24.74 -20.42 10.13
N ARG A 245 -25.96 -19.87 10.08
CA ARG A 245 -26.71 -19.23 11.18
C ARG A 245 -25.95 -18.16 11.99
N ASP A 246 -26.03 -16.90 11.57
CA ASP A 246 -26.00 -15.73 12.48
C ASP A 246 -26.52 -14.47 11.75
N GLU A 247 -27.75 -14.54 11.23
CA GLU A 247 -28.42 -13.41 10.56
C GLU A 247 -28.87 -12.28 11.53
N GLY A 248 -28.61 -12.41 12.83
CA GLY A 248 -29.12 -11.47 13.83
C GLY A 248 -28.20 -10.31 14.25
N LYS A 249 -26.91 -10.30 13.88
CA LYS A 249 -25.92 -9.39 14.49
C LYS A 249 -25.49 -8.17 13.67
N TYR A 250 -25.85 -8.10 12.39
CA TYR A 250 -25.40 -7.00 11.50
C TYR A 250 -26.55 -6.18 10.90
N ALA A 251 -27.80 -6.41 11.30
CA ALA A 251 -28.98 -5.71 10.78
C ALA A 251 -29.15 -4.25 11.26
N GLY A 252 -28.14 -3.66 11.90
CA GLY A 252 -28.23 -2.31 12.49
C GLY A 252 -27.15 -1.32 12.04
N ILE A 253 -26.42 -1.60 10.95
CA ILE A 253 -25.32 -0.72 10.46
C ILE A 253 -25.71 0.02 9.16
N THR A 254 -26.96 -0.12 8.71
CA THR A 254 -27.50 0.65 7.59
C THR A 254 -28.81 1.27 8.00
N ASP A 255 -28.74 2.33 8.81
CA ASP A 255 -29.69 3.43 8.87
C ASP A 255 -28.93 4.73 9.14
#